data_AF-A0A813HKA0-F1
#
_entry.id   AF-A0A813HKA0-F1
#
_cell.length_a   1.000
_cell.length_b   1.000
_cell.length_c   1.000
_cell.angle_alpha   90.00
_cell.angle_beta   90.00
_cell.angle_gamma   90.00
#
_symmetry.space_group_name_H-M   'P 1'
#
loop_
_entity.id
_entity.type
_entity.pdbx_description
1 polymer ?
#
loop_
_entity_poly.entity_id
_entity_poly.type
_entity_poly.pdbx_seq_one_letter_code
_entity_poly.pdbx_strand_id
1 'polypeptide(L)'
;MGVLAGLRAALWVHLYVDCLHVVQTLLQLLAGVLPNFDFICNGDLWCLISNELERRPAEAVLITKVKAHTDASEDIDMYSTWARCHNANVDTAAKDANCCRCPVFKLRHQDRCNKEDEYRKHVKAIQLYIVAANKLCIDSPIVAANRSDVQPMHLSQECGPLPPYCLPPVTCSARELFHFGGKFMDVLLAWWRSIEWLQPSDTQGVTWVELAANFIVCNKCRLPVSLNTSARTRQGWVFRAAGETQPLVEASLATEAAALRQAVCLVHALLEVALPVAASKSWALQRFGHRPALQGLAGRAKLPCQADTELALRSYFLGATGAGGRALGRRLVPQAAAA
;
A
#
# COMPACT_ATOMS: atom_id res chain seq x y z
N MET A 1 0.85 23.22 -10.11
CA MET A 1 2.01 24.13 -10.27
C MET A 1 1.63 25.59 -10.14
N GLY A 2 0.62 26.10 -10.87
CA GLY A 2 0.21 27.51 -10.78
C GLY A 2 -0.08 28.01 -9.35
N VAL A 3 -0.86 27.26 -8.57
CA VAL A 3 -1.13 27.58 -7.15
C VAL A 3 0.16 27.72 -6.33
N LEU A 4 1.06 26.74 -6.40
CA LEU A 4 2.33 26.78 -5.67
C LEU A 4 3.19 27.99 -6.06
N ALA A 5 3.25 28.31 -7.35
CA ALA A 5 3.96 29.50 -7.82
C ALA A 5 3.33 30.80 -7.32
N GLY A 6 1.99 30.91 -7.36
CA GLY A 6 1.25 32.06 -6.84
C GLY A 6 1.44 32.25 -5.34
N LEU A 7 1.43 31.17 -4.56
CA LEU A 7 1.79 31.20 -3.14
C LEU A 7 3.21 31.75 -2.98
N ARG A 8 4.21 31.18 -3.66
CA ARG A 8 5.61 31.63 -3.50
C ARG A 8 5.88 33.06 -3.94
N ALA A 9 5.03 33.64 -4.79
CA ALA A 9 5.21 34.99 -5.30
C ALA A 9 4.87 36.09 -4.28
N ALA A 10 3.96 35.83 -3.34
CA ALA A 10 3.49 36.84 -2.39
C ALA A 10 3.06 36.23 -1.06
N LEU A 11 3.18 36.97 0.04
CA LEU A 11 2.70 36.53 1.36
C LEU A 11 1.16 36.49 1.42
N TRP A 12 0.53 37.55 0.90
CA TRP A 12 -0.92 37.68 0.80
C TRP A 12 -1.33 37.50 -0.66
N VAL A 13 -2.21 36.54 -0.95
CA VAL A 13 -2.58 36.22 -2.33
C VAL A 13 -4.04 35.85 -2.46
N HIS A 14 -4.67 36.35 -3.53
CA HIS A 14 -5.98 35.91 -3.99
C HIS A 14 -5.80 35.13 -5.30
N LEU A 15 -6.04 33.83 -5.25
CA LEU A 15 -5.90 32.93 -6.38
C LEU A 15 -7.25 32.78 -7.11
N TYR A 16 -7.26 33.08 -8.40
CA TYR A 16 -8.38 32.77 -9.28
C TYR A 16 -8.04 31.49 -10.05
N VAL A 17 -8.84 30.45 -9.86
CA VAL A 17 -8.53 29.11 -10.35
C VAL A 17 -9.73 28.54 -11.10
N ASP A 18 -9.52 27.98 -12.28
CA ASP A 18 -10.57 27.40 -13.11
C ASP A 18 -10.79 25.89 -12.87
N CYS A 19 -9.87 25.21 -12.19
CA CYS A 19 -9.98 23.81 -11.81
C CYS A 19 -10.73 23.62 -10.48
N LEU A 20 -11.94 23.05 -10.52
CA LEU A 20 -12.76 22.84 -9.33
C LEU A 20 -12.09 21.95 -8.28
N HIS A 21 -11.43 20.87 -8.72
CA HIS A 21 -10.72 19.95 -7.81
C HIS A 21 -9.63 20.69 -7.02
N VAL A 22 -8.85 21.55 -7.68
CA VAL A 22 -7.81 22.36 -7.03
C VAL A 22 -8.42 23.31 -5.99
N VAL A 23 -9.54 23.97 -6.33
CA VAL A 23 -10.25 24.86 -5.40
C VAL A 23 -10.71 24.10 -4.16
N GLN A 24 -11.37 22.95 -4.35
CA GLN A 24 -11.89 22.14 -3.24
C GLN A 24 -10.76 21.61 -2.34
N THR A 25 -9.69 21.07 -2.93
CA THR A 25 -8.55 20.57 -2.15
C THR A 25 -7.84 21.69 -1.40
N LEU A 26 -7.67 22.88 -2.01
CA LEU A 26 -7.05 24.01 -1.31
C LEU A 26 -7.94 24.52 -0.16
N LEU A 27 -9.25 24.60 -0.36
CA LEU A 27 -10.19 24.97 0.70
C LEU A 27 -10.16 23.99 1.88
N GLN A 28 -10.03 22.69 1.62
CA GLN A 28 -9.84 21.68 2.67
C GLN A 28 -8.55 21.93 3.47
N LEU A 29 -7.44 22.20 2.77
CA LEU A 29 -6.16 22.52 3.44
C LEU A 29 -6.25 23.81 4.27
N LEU A 30 -6.88 24.86 3.75
CA LEU A 30 -7.10 26.12 4.47
C LEU A 30 -8.00 25.93 5.70
N ALA A 31 -8.92 24.96 5.67
CA ALA A 31 -9.72 24.54 6.81
C ALA A 31 -8.97 23.62 7.80
N GLY A 32 -7.68 23.36 7.59
CA GLY A 32 -6.86 22.49 8.44
C GLY A 32 -7.08 20.98 8.22
N VAL A 33 -7.81 20.60 7.17
CA VAL A 33 -8.02 19.19 6.81
C VAL A 33 -6.85 18.72 5.95
N LEU A 34 -5.96 17.94 6.55
CA LEU A 34 -4.83 17.34 5.84
C LEU A 34 -5.26 16.05 5.12
N PRO A 35 -5.27 16.01 3.77
CA PRO A 35 -5.50 14.78 3.05
C PRO A 35 -4.30 13.84 3.22
N ASN A 36 -4.51 12.54 3.01
CA ASN A 36 -3.39 11.62 2.92
C ASN A 36 -2.69 11.79 1.57
N PHE A 37 -1.55 12.50 1.57
CA PHE A 37 -0.81 12.86 0.36
C PHE A 37 -0.37 11.63 -0.46
N ASP A 38 -0.18 10.46 0.16
CA ASP A 38 0.23 9.25 -0.55
C ASP A 38 -0.85 8.70 -1.51
N PHE A 39 -2.12 9.08 -1.30
CA PHE A 39 -3.25 8.54 -2.05
C PHE A 39 -3.94 9.56 -2.96
N ILE A 40 -3.51 10.83 -2.94
CA ILE A 40 -4.08 11.85 -3.83
C ILE A 40 -3.19 12.06 -5.06
N CYS A 41 -3.82 12.38 -6.19
CA CYS A 41 -3.10 12.72 -7.41
C CYS A 41 -2.17 13.92 -7.18
N ASN A 42 -0.90 13.77 -7.54
CA ASN A 42 0.15 14.79 -7.33
C ASN A 42 0.32 15.17 -5.84
N GLY A 43 0.26 14.19 -4.95
CA GLY A 43 0.43 14.38 -3.51
C GLY A 43 1.75 15.05 -3.10
N ASP A 44 2.81 14.85 -3.89
CA ASP A 44 4.09 15.55 -3.75
C ASP A 44 3.93 17.07 -3.88
N LEU A 45 3.16 17.54 -4.87
CA LEU A 45 2.88 18.96 -5.05
C LEU A 45 1.97 19.51 -3.96
N TRP A 46 0.97 18.73 -3.53
CA TRP A 46 0.06 19.14 -2.46
C TRP A 46 0.76 19.23 -1.10
N CYS A 47 1.72 18.36 -0.82
CA CYS A 47 2.57 18.47 0.36
C CYS A 47 3.37 19.77 0.35
N LEU A 48 3.96 20.15 -0.79
CA LEU A 48 4.64 21.44 -0.93
C LEU A 48 3.69 22.62 -0.72
N ILE A 49 2.47 22.56 -1.28
CA ILE A 49 1.44 23.59 -1.07
C ILE A 49 1.08 23.70 0.43
N SER A 50 0.85 22.57 1.10
CA SER A 50 0.56 22.52 2.55
C SER A 50 1.64 23.23 3.36
N ASN A 51 2.91 22.93 3.08
CA ASN A 51 4.05 23.55 3.76
C ASN A 51 4.13 25.08 3.54
N GLU A 52 3.73 25.57 2.37
CA GLU A 52 3.67 27.01 2.09
C GLU A 52 2.49 27.70 2.80
N LEU A 53 1.38 26.98 3.03
CA LEU A 53 0.22 27.50 3.76
C LEU A 53 0.47 27.57 5.27
N GLU A 54 1.11 26.54 5.85
CA GLU A 54 1.42 26.47 7.28
C GLU A 54 2.28 27.65 7.79
N ARG A 55 3.07 28.26 6.90
CA ARG A 55 3.96 29.38 7.23
C ARG A 55 3.28 30.75 7.14
N ARG A 56 2.00 30.80 6.80
CA ARG A 56 1.27 32.05 6.55
C ARG A 56 0.32 32.39 7.70
N PRO A 57 0.04 33.69 7.91
CA PRO A 57 -1.08 34.09 8.74
C PRO A 57 -2.39 33.48 8.24
N ALA A 58 -3.36 33.30 9.14
CA ALA A 58 -4.74 33.01 8.76
C ALA A 58 -5.24 34.07 7.77
N GLU A 59 -6.09 33.65 6.83
CA GLU A 59 -6.69 34.53 5.80
C GLU A 59 -5.70 35.17 4.80
N ALA A 60 -4.39 34.86 4.88
CA ALA A 60 -3.41 35.35 3.92
C ALA A 60 -3.61 34.79 2.50
N VAL A 61 -4.42 33.74 2.35
CA VAL A 61 -4.70 33.09 1.08
C VAL A 61 -6.20 33.03 0.87
N LEU A 62 -6.66 33.69 -0.20
CA LEU A 62 -8.02 33.58 -0.70
C LEU A 62 -8.00 32.80 -2.01
N ILE A 63 -9.05 32.02 -2.26
CA ILE A 63 -9.22 31.31 -3.51
C ILE A 63 -10.65 31.47 -4.04
N THR A 64 -10.76 31.76 -5.33
CA THR A 64 -12.03 31.88 -6.03
C THR A 64 -12.04 31.00 -7.26
N LYS A 65 -13.10 30.22 -7.41
CA LYS A 65 -13.36 29.46 -8.63
C LYS A 65 -13.81 30.43 -9.72
N VAL A 66 -13.11 30.45 -10.85
CA VAL A 66 -13.56 31.14 -12.07
C VAL A 66 -14.09 30.12 -13.07
N LYS A 67 -15.05 30.48 -13.92
CA LYS A 67 -15.58 29.56 -14.94
C LYS A 67 -14.52 29.39 -16.04
N ALA A 68 -14.26 28.15 -16.43
CA ALA A 68 -13.32 27.83 -17.50
C ALA A 68 -14.00 28.04 -18.87
N HIS A 69 -13.22 28.41 -19.88
CA HIS A 69 -13.64 28.44 -21.29
C HIS A 69 -14.97 29.17 -21.55
N THR A 70 -15.18 30.33 -20.93
CA THR A 70 -16.36 31.15 -21.21
C THR A 70 -16.22 31.91 -22.52
N ASP A 71 -17.32 32.07 -23.23
CA ASP A 71 -17.40 32.92 -24.41
C ASP A 71 -17.69 34.38 -24.01
N ALA A 72 -17.26 35.33 -24.84
CA ALA A 72 -17.46 36.76 -24.57
C ALA A 72 -18.94 37.15 -24.46
N SER A 73 -19.85 36.38 -25.06
CA SER A 73 -21.30 36.58 -24.96
C SER A 73 -21.88 36.18 -23.59
N GLU A 74 -21.15 35.40 -22.79
CA GLU A 74 -21.58 34.99 -21.44
C GLU A 74 -21.16 35.99 -20.36
N ASP A 75 -20.38 37.02 -20.71
CA ASP A 75 -19.91 38.02 -19.75
C ASP A 75 -21.05 38.99 -19.38
N ILE A 76 -21.59 38.83 -18.18
CA ILE A 76 -22.68 39.68 -17.66
C ILE A 76 -22.12 40.99 -17.08
N ASP A 77 -20.92 40.95 -16.52
CA ASP A 77 -20.29 42.07 -15.82
C ASP A 77 -18.79 42.20 -16.13
N MET A 78 -18.22 43.34 -15.71
CA MET A 78 -16.79 43.63 -15.91
C MET A 78 -15.88 42.58 -15.25
N TYR A 79 -16.32 42.00 -14.13
CA TYR A 79 -15.57 40.96 -13.44
C TYR A 79 -15.47 39.68 -14.28
N SER A 80 -16.57 39.25 -14.90
CA SER A 80 -16.61 38.07 -15.78
C SER A 80 -15.69 38.26 -16.99
N THR A 81 -15.74 39.44 -17.62
CA THR A 81 -14.80 39.78 -18.71
C THR A 81 -13.35 39.78 -18.25
N TRP A 82 -13.06 40.37 -17.10
CA TRP A 82 -11.72 40.35 -16.52
C TRP A 82 -11.24 38.92 -16.28
N ALA A 83 -12.06 38.08 -15.65
CA ALA A 83 -11.74 36.70 -15.32
C ALA A 83 -11.50 35.86 -16.59
N ARG A 84 -12.36 36.00 -17.61
CA ARG A 84 -12.21 35.30 -18.89
C ARG A 84 -10.90 35.68 -19.58
N CYS A 85 -10.63 36.98 -19.73
CA CYS A 85 -9.40 37.47 -20.37
C CYS A 85 -8.14 37.00 -19.64
N HIS A 86 -8.12 37.06 -18.30
CA HIS A 86 -6.95 36.64 -17.53
C HIS A 86 -6.78 35.13 -17.52
N ASN A 87 -7.86 34.35 -17.47
CA ASN A 87 -7.77 32.89 -17.60
C ASN A 87 -7.19 32.49 -18.97
N ALA A 88 -7.65 33.14 -20.05
CA ALA A 88 -7.11 32.91 -21.39
C ALA A 88 -5.62 33.25 -21.51
N ASN A 89 -5.17 34.32 -20.84
CA ASN A 89 -3.75 34.67 -20.79
C ASN A 89 -2.93 33.62 -20.03
N VAL A 90 -3.43 33.15 -18.88
CA VAL A 90 -2.77 32.09 -18.09
C VAL A 90 -2.72 30.77 -18.86
N ASP A 91 -3.80 30.40 -19.57
CA ASP A 91 -3.83 29.21 -20.43
C ASP A 91 -2.80 29.30 -21.56
N THR A 92 -2.70 30.46 -22.20
CA THR A 92 -1.69 30.71 -23.24
C THR A 92 -0.28 30.58 -22.66
N ALA A 93 0.01 31.24 -21.54
CA ALA A 93 1.30 31.14 -20.87
C ALA A 93 1.64 29.70 -20.44
N ALA A 94 0.66 28.94 -19.96
CA ALA A 94 0.84 27.54 -19.59
C ALA A 94 1.13 26.65 -20.82
N LYS A 95 0.46 26.90 -21.95
CA LYS A 95 0.73 26.22 -23.23
C LYS A 95 2.14 26.54 -23.72
N ASP A 96 2.54 27.82 -23.71
CA ASP A 96 3.87 28.25 -24.13
C ASP A 96 4.95 27.62 -23.26
N ALA A 97 4.77 27.65 -21.93
CA ALA A 97 5.69 27.00 -21.00
C ALA A 97 5.81 25.48 -21.26
N ASN A 98 4.73 24.81 -21.64
CA ASN A 98 4.75 23.40 -22.03
C ASN A 98 5.48 23.19 -23.37
N CYS A 99 5.29 24.09 -24.34
CA CYS A 99 6.00 24.08 -25.62
C CYS A 99 7.52 24.28 -25.43
N CYS A 100 7.93 25.09 -24.47
CA CYS A 100 9.34 25.36 -24.15
C CYS A 100 10.05 24.25 -23.34
N ARG A 101 9.35 23.18 -22.91
CA ARG A 101 10.00 22.10 -22.16
C ARG A 101 11.03 21.35 -23.00
N CYS A 102 12.11 20.89 -22.37
CA CYS A 102 13.18 20.19 -23.06
C CYS A 102 12.67 18.89 -23.72
N PRO A 103 13.26 18.46 -24.86
CA PRO A 103 12.84 17.24 -25.56
C PRO A 103 12.87 15.99 -24.67
N VAL A 104 13.88 15.88 -23.79
CA VAL A 104 14.01 14.76 -22.84
C VAL A 104 12.82 14.70 -21.88
N PHE A 105 12.34 15.85 -21.39
CA PHE A 105 11.15 15.91 -20.56
C PHE A 105 9.92 15.45 -21.33
N LYS A 106 9.73 15.95 -22.57
CA LYS A 106 8.58 15.61 -23.40
C LYS A 106 8.53 14.10 -23.67
N LEU A 107 9.66 13.48 -24.01
CA LEU A 107 9.76 12.05 -24.23
C LEU A 107 9.38 11.24 -22.98
N ARG A 108 9.98 11.58 -21.82
CA ARG A 108 9.66 10.90 -20.55
C ARG A 108 8.20 11.07 -20.14
N HIS A 109 7.65 12.26 -20.38
CA HIS A 109 6.24 12.54 -20.11
C HIS A 109 5.33 11.70 -21.01
N GLN A 110 5.64 11.61 -22.29
CA GLN A 110 4.92 10.77 -23.25
C GLN A 110 4.98 9.28 -22.86
N ASP A 111 6.17 8.77 -22.50
CA ASP A 111 6.33 7.39 -22.00
C ASP A 111 5.46 7.12 -20.77
N ARG A 112 5.40 8.09 -19.84
CA ARG A 112 4.53 7.98 -18.67
C ARG A 112 3.05 7.97 -19.06
N CYS A 113 2.61 8.88 -19.92
CA CYS A 113 1.22 8.92 -20.40
C CYS A 113 0.83 7.60 -21.08
N ASN A 114 1.71 7.07 -21.94
CA ASN A 114 1.49 5.77 -22.61
C ASN A 114 1.31 4.63 -21.59
N LYS A 115 2.14 4.59 -20.54
CA LYS A 115 2.02 3.60 -19.45
C LYS A 115 0.75 3.77 -18.63
N GLU A 116 0.34 5.01 -18.33
CA GLU A 116 -0.90 5.29 -17.62
C GLU A 116 -2.12 4.84 -18.45
N ASP A 117 -2.10 5.06 -19.77
CA ASP A 117 -3.16 4.60 -20.67
C ASP A 117 -3.18 3.07 -20.81
N GLU A 118 -2.02 2.41 -20.87
CA GLU A 118 -1.90 0.96 -20.82
C GLU A 118 -2.49 0.39 -19.53
N TYR A 119 -2.13 0.98 -18.39
CA TYR A 119 -2.68 0.60 -17.09
C TYR A 119 -4.21 0.77 -17.04
N ARG A 120 -4.72 1.90 -17.53
CA ARG A 120 -6.18 2.16 -17.62
C ARG A 120 -6.89 1.12 -18.48
N LYS A 121 -6.28 0.69 -19.60
CA LYS A 121 -6.82 -0.39 -20.44
C LYS A 121 -6.92 -1.70 -19.65
N HIS A 122 -5.89 -2.06 -18.88
CA HIS A 122 -5.92 -3.27 -18.04
C HIS A 122 -6.97 -3.18 -16.93
N VAL A 123 -7.05 -2.06 -16.21
CA VAL A 123 -8.07 -1.85 -15.17
C VAL A 123 -9.47 -1.97 -15.78
N LYS A 124 -9.71 -1.32 -16.92
CA LYS A 124 -11.00 -1.42 -17.63
C LYS A 124 -11.30 -2.85 -18.07
N ALA A 125 -10.31 -3.59 -18.58
CA ALA A 125 -10.48 -4.98 -18.97
C ALA A 125 -10.87 -5.86 -17.77
N ILE A 126 -10.22 -5.68 -16.62
CA ILE A 126 -10.56 -6.38 -15.37
C ILE A 126 -11.97 -6.02 -14.91
N GLN A 127 -12.33 -4.73 -14.92
CA GLN A 127 -13.68 -4.29 -14.56
C GLN A 127 -14.75 -4.90 -15.48
N LEU A 128 -14.51 -4.92 -16.79
CA LEU A 128 -15.41 -5.54 -17.75
C LEU A 128 -15.51 -7.05 -17.54
N TYR A 129 -14.40 -7.72 -17.21
CA TYR A 129 -14.41 -9.14 -16.85
C TYR A 129 -15.25 -9.41 -15.59
N ILE A 130 -15.07 -8.61 -14.53
CA ILE A 130 -15.88 -8.72 -13.29
C ILE A 130 -17.37 -8.53 -13.60
N VAL A 131 -17.71 -7.53 -14.40
CA VAL A 131 -19.11 -7.30 -14.83
C VAL A 131 -19.66 -8.49 -15.62
N ALA A 132 -18.87 -9.05 -16.54
CA ALA A 132 -19.28 -10.21 -17.33
C ALA A 132 -19.46 -11.47 -16.47
N ALA A 133 -18.53 -11.75 -15.55
CA ALA A 133 -18.62 -12.85 -14.61
C ALA A 133 -19.86 -12.72 -13.70
N ASN A 134 -20.12 -11.52 -13.17
CA ASN A 134 -21.30 -11.26 -12.37
C ASN A 134 -22.61 -11.47 -13.16
N LYS A 135 -22.65 -11.06 -14.43
CA LYS A 135 -23.82 -11.34 -15.29
C LYS A 135 -24.03 -12.83 -15.49
N LEU A 136 -22.97 -13.60 -15.76
CA LEU A 136 -23.07 -15.05 -15.89
C LEU A 136 -23.57 -15.72 -14.61
N CYS A 137 -23.15 -15.24 -13.43
CA CYS A 137 -23.66 -15.73 -12.15
C CYS A 137 -25.13 -15.39 -11.89
N ILE A 138 -25.62 -14.26 -12.40
CA ILE A 138 -27.02 -13.83 -12.29
C ILE A 138 -27.91 -14.57 -13.29
N ASP A 139 -27.45 -14.73 -14.52
CA ASP A 139 -28.21 -15.31 -15.64
C ASP A 139 -28.11 -16.84 -15.69
N SER A 140 -27.14 -17.45 -14.99
CA SER A 140 -27.15 -18.89 -14.78
C SER A 140 -28.48 -19.26 -14.11
N PRO A 141 -29.31 -20.12 -14.72
CA PRO A 141 -30.50 -20.62 -14.07
C PRO A 141 -30.02 -21.28 -12.80
N ILE A 142 -30.29 -20.65 -11.66
CA ILE A 142 -30.13 -21.27 -10.37
C ILE A 142 -30.94 -22.53 -10.50
N VAL A 143 -30.26 -23.67 -10.68
CA VAL A 143 -30.89 -24.98 -10.67
C VAL A 143 -31.69 -24.94 -9.39
N ALA A 144 -33.02 -24.93 -9.53
CA ALA A 144 -33.97 -24.88 -8.45
C ALA A 144 -33.96 -26.21 -7.68
N ALA A 145 -32.76 -26.75 -7.42
CA ALA A 145 -32.52 -27.75 -6.43
C ALA A 145 -32.70 -27.05 -5.07
N ASN A 146 -33.95 -27.07 -4.60
CA ASN A 146 -34.33 -26.86 -3.21
C ASN A 146 -33.79 -25.59 -2.57
N ARG A 147 -34.23 -24.42 -3.07
CA ARG A 147 -34.35 -23.22 -2.23
C ARG A 147 -35.64 -23.31 -1.41
N SER A 148 -35.71 -24.29 -0.52
CA SER A 148 -36.60 -24.22 0.62
C SER A 148 -35.88 -23.38 1.67
N ASP A 149 -36.46 -22.24 2.05
CA ASP A 149 -36.08 -21.44 3.23
C ASP A 149 -34.69 -20.79 3.25
N VAL A 150 -34.33 -20.03 2.21
CA VAL A 150 -33.39 -18.92 2.45
C VAL A 150 -34.21 -17.74 2.94
N GLN A 151 -34.41 -17.67 4.26
CA GLN A 151 -34.91 -16.45 4.90
C GLN A 151 -34.02 -15.27 4.48
N PRO A 152 -34.60 -14.07 4.25
CA PRO A 152 -33.80 -12.87 4.07
C PRO A 152 -32.80 -12.81 5.21
N MET A 153 -31.52 -12.72 4.87
CA MET A 153 -30.44 -12.60 5.82
C MET A 153 -30.65 -11.29 6.57
N HIS A 154 -31.45 -11.34 7.64
CA HIS A 154 -31.36 -10.40 8.73
C HIS A 154 -29.88 -10.43 9.10
N LEU A 155 -29.18 -9.33 8.85
CA LEU A 155 -27.93 -9.01 9.52
C LEU A 155 -28.27 -8.84 11.01
N SER A 156 -28.66 -9.94 11.68
CA SER A 156 -28.64 -10.00 13.12
C SER A 156 -27.19 -9.82 13.49
N GLN A 157 -26.97 -8.80 14.32
CA GLN A 157 -25.69 -8.37 14.87
C GLN A 157 -25.12 -9.39 15.87
N GLU A 158 -25.49 -10.66 15.71
CA GLU A 158 -25.02 -11.81 16.46
C GLU A 158 -24.12 -12.62 15.51
N CYS A 159 -22.99 -12.02 15.11
CA CYS A 159 -21.88 -12.84 14.65
C CYS A 159 -21.46 -13.68 15.84
N GLY A 160 -21.92 -14.93 15.89
CA GLY A 160 -21.31 -15.96 16.71
C GLY A 160 -19.79 -15.97 16.47
N PRO A 161 -18.99 -16.48 17.42
CA PRO A 161 -17.54 -16.49 17.28
C PRO A 161 -17.17 -17.08 15.92
N LEU A 162 -16.46 -16.31 15.08
CA LEU A 162 -16.02 -16.79 13.78
C LEU A 162 -15.29 -18.13 14.01
N PRO A 163 -15.52 -19.15 13.16
CA PRO A 163 -14.79 -20.41 13.32
C PRO A 163 -13.27 -20.11 13.32
N PRO A 164 -12.49 -20.83 14.15
CA PRO A 164 -11.04 -20.64 14.20
C PRO A 164 -10.46 -20.76 12.79
N TYR A 165 -9.60 -19.80 12.44
CA TYR A 165 -9.08 -19.69 11.08
C TYR A 165 -8.15 -20.87 10.75
N CYS A 166 -8.65 -21.83 9.99
CA CYS A 166 -7.90 -23.00 9.54
C CYS A 166 -7.58 -22.89 8.04
N LEU A 167 -6.29 -22.91 7.68
CA LEU A 167 -5.90 -23.01 6.27
C LEU A 167 -6.30 -24.38 5.71
N PRO A 168 -6.95 -24.44 4.53
CA PRO A 168 -7.22 -25.70 3.86
C PRO A 168 -5.91 -26.41 3.46
N PRO A 169 -5.97 -27.73 3.21
CA PRO A 169 -4.85 -28.44 2.61
C PRO A 169 -4.52 -27.83 1.25
N VAL A 170 -3.22 -27.60 0.99
CA VAL A 170 -2.75 -27.04 -0.28
C VAL A 170 -2.52 -28.20 -1.24
N THR A 171 -3.16 -28.17 -2.40
CA THR A 171 -2.95 -29.17 -3.45
C THR A 171 -1.60 -28.97 -4.13
N CYS A 172 -0.99 -30.07 -4.60
CA CYS A 172 0.39 -30.09 -5.10
C CYS A 172 0.61 -29.17 -6.32
N SER A 173 -0.43 -28.91 -7.13
CA SER A 173 -0.34 -28.10 -8.36
C SER A 173 -0.04 -26.63 -8.10
N ALA A 174 -0.36 -26.09 -6.92
CA ALA A 174 -0.03 -24.71 -6.59
C ALA A 174 1.48 -24.52 -6.38
N ARG A 175 2.22 -25.58 -5.98
CA ARG A 175 3.65 -25.49 -5.59
C ARG A 175 4.55 -24.99 -6.71
N GLU A 176 4.24 -25.30 -7.96
CA GLU A 176 5.03 -24.94 -9.14
C GLU A 176 4.89 -23.45 -9.51
N LEU A 177 3.82 -22.80 -9.07
CA LEU A 177 3.56 -21.37 -9.34
C LEU A 177 4.36 -20.44 -8.40
N PHE A 178 4.98 -20.98 -7.35
CA PHE A 178 5.70 -20.18 -6.38
C PHE A 178 7.15 -19.94 -6.80
N HIS A 179 7.45 -18.70 -7.15
CA HIS A 179 8.80 -18.24 -7.44
C HIS A 179 9.75 -18.28 -6.22
N PHE A 180 9.22 -18.53 -5.01
CA PHE A 180 10.00 -18.72 -3.79
C PHE A 180 10.56 -20.15 -3.61
N GLY A 181 10.11 -21.11 -4.44
CA GLY A 181 10.52 -22.51 -4.40
C GLY A 181 9.68 -23.38 -3.44
N GLY A 182 9.49 -24.65 -3.81
CA GLY A 182 8.60 -25.58 -3.10
C GLY A 182 8.98 -25.82 -1.63
N LYS A 183 10.28 -25.97 -1.32
CA LYS A 183 10.75 -26.18 0.07
C LYS A 183 10.34 -25.03 0.99
N PHE A 184 10.44 -23.79 0.54
CA PHE A 184 10.01 -22.64 1.33
C PHE A 184 8.52 -22.70 1.62
N MET A 185 7.73 -23.04 0.60
CA MET A 185 6.29 -23.12 0.72
C MET A 185 5.85 -24.17 1.73
N ASP A 186 6.50 -25.31 1.75
CA ASP A 186 6.20 -26.36 2.73
C ASP A 186 6.45 -25.88 4.16
N VAL A 187 7.58 -25.21 4.39
CA VAL A 187 7.92 -24.63 5.70
C VAL A 187 6.95 -23.49 6.07
N LEU A 188 6.63 -22.61 5.12
CA LEU A 188 5.69 -21.50 5.31
C LEU A 188 4.30 -22.00 5.69
N LEU A 189 3.77 -22.99 4.98
CA LEU A 189 2.45 -23.55 5.23
C LEU A 189 2.40 -24.32 6.56
N ALA A 190 3.44 -25.06 6.90
CA ALA A 190 3.56 -25.73 8.19
C ALA A 190 3.58 -24.72 9.34
N TRP A 191 4.40 -23.68 9.23
CA TRP A 191 4.45 -22.60 10.21
C TRP A 191 3.13 -21.84 10.31
N TRP A 192 2.51 -21.47 9.19
CA TRP A 192 1.25 -20.71 9.21
C TRP A 192 0.12 -21.48 9.90
N ARG A 193 0.04 -22.80 9.70
CA ARG A 193 -0.93 -23.67 10.38
C ARG A 193 -0.70 -23.78 11.89
N SER A 194 0.51 -23.50 12.37
CA SER A 194 0.82 -23.50 13.80
C SER A 194 0.42 -22.19 14.52
N ILE A 195 -0.02 -21.18 13.77
CA ILE A 195 -0.48 -19.91 14.32
C ILE A 195 -1.95 -20.04 14.74
N GLU A 196 -2.24 -19.74 16.00
CA GLU A 196 -3.61 -19.73 16.52
C GLU A 196 -4.18 -18.29 16.41
N TRP A 197 -5.12 -18.09 15.49
CA TRP A 197 -5.76 -16.80 15.27
C TRP A 197 -6.90 -16.60 16.28
N LEU A 198 -6.68 -15.71 17.25
CA LEU A 198 -7.70 -15.33 18.21
C LEU A 198 -8.73 -14.41 17.56
N GLN A 199 -9.96 -14.42 18.07
CA GLN A 199 -10.99 -13.45 17.68
C GLN A 199 -10.45 -12.03 17.88
N PRO A 200 -10.83 -11.07 17.01
CA PRO A 200 -10.44 -9.67 17.15
C PRO A 200 -11.18 -9.03 18.34
N SER A 201 -10.85 -9.42 19.57
CA SER A 201 -11.40 -8.84 20.80
C SER A 201 -10.63 -7.61 21.26
N ASP A 202 -9.39 -7.44 20.81
CA ASP A 202 -8.48 -6.40 21.30
C ASP A 202 -7.70 -5.71 20.19
N THR A 203 -7.49 -4.40 20.38
CA THR A 203 -6.89 -3.42 19.47
C THR A 203 -5.42 -3.67 19.08
N GLN A 204 -4.85 -4.81 19.45
CA GLN A 204 -3.45 -5.13 19.20
C GLN A 204 -3.35 -6.06 17.98
N GLY A 205 -3.18 -5.50 16.78
CA GLY A 205 -2.83 -6.30 15.61
C GLY A 205 -1.47 -7.01 15.77
N VAL A 206 -1.12 -7.86 14.80
CA VAL A 206 0.25 -8.38 14.63
C VAL A 206 0.90 -7.71 13.41
N THR A 207 2.17 -7.34 13.47
CA THR A 207 2.86 -6.72 12.32
C THR A 207 3.54 -7.77 11.44
N TRP A 208 3.77 -7.45 10.16
CA TRP A 208 4.56 -8.32 9.27
C TRP A 208 5.99 -8.55 9.76
N VAL A 209 6.57 -7.56 10.44
CA VAL A 209 7.91 -7.65 11.06
C VAL A 209 7.91 -8.67 12.19
N GLU A 210 6.88 -8.64 13.03
CA GLU A 210 6.72 -9.61 14.13
C GLU A 210 6.49 -11.02 13.60
N LEU A 211 5.64 -11.18 12.58
CA LEU A 211 5.44 -12.46 11.89
C LEU A 211 6.73 -12.99 11.24
N ALA A 212 7.53 -12.12 10.62
CA ALA A 212 8.80 -12.50 10.03
C ALA A 212 9.82 -12.96 11.07
N ALA A 213 9.95 -12.22 12.17
CA ALA A 213 10.80 -12.64 13.28
C ALA A 213 10.35 -13.98 13.85
N ASN A 214 9.03 -14.16 14.02
CA ASN A 214 8.46 -15.41 14.50
C ASN A 214 8.79 -16.59 13.57
N PHE A 215 8.57 -16.41 12.26
CA PHE A 215 8.91 -17.41 11.25
C PHE A 215 10.38 -17.84 11.36
N ILE A 216 11.31 -16.88 11.46
CA ILE A 216 12.75 -17.13 11.57
C ILE A 216 13.09 -17.89 12.86
N VAL A 217 12.48 -17.49 13.98
CA VAL A 217 12.72 -18.10 15.30
C VAL A 217 12.23 -19.55 15.34
N CYS A 218 11.03 -19.82 14.82
CA CYS A 218 10.42 -21.15 14.84
C CYS A 218 11.13 -22.12 13.90
N ASN A 219 11.43 -21.69 12.68
CA ASN A 219 11.92 -22.59 11.63
C ASN A 219 13.45 -22.61 11.50
N LYS A 220 14.15 -21.74 12.24
CA LYS A 220 15.61 -21.56 12.17
C LYS A 220 16.13 -21.31 10.74
N CYS A 221 15.27 -20.79 9.87
CA CYS A 221 15.57 -20.51 8.48
C CYS A 221 15.27 -19.04 8.16
N ARG A 222 15.83 -18.56 7.05
CA ARG A 222 15.67 -17.17 6.60
C ARG A 222 14.55 -17.09 5.58
N LEU A 223 13.91 -15.93 5.52
CA LEU A 223 12.94 -15.67 4.47
C LEU A 223 13.66 -15.49 3.12
N PRO A 224 13.03 -15.90 2.00
CA PRO A 224 13.64 -15.73 0.68
C PRO A 224 13.94 -14.26 0.43
N VAL A 225 15.11 -13.99 -0.13
CA VAL A 225 15.51 -12.63 -0.53
C VAL A 225 15.68 -12.62 -2.04
N SER A 226 15.17 -11.57 -2.68
CA SER A 226 15.40 -11.35 -4.11
C SER A 226 16.87 -11.00 -4.33
N LEU A 227 17.56 -11.78 -5.16
CA LEU A 227 18.93 -11.50 -5.58
C LEU A 227 18.92 -10.45 -6.71
N ASN A 228 18.61 -9.20 -6.38
CA ASN A 228 18.76 -8.10 -7.33
C ASN A 228 20.24 -7.73 -7.45
N THR A 229 20.96 -8.30 -8.42
CA THR A 229 22.33 -7.87 -8.75
C THR A 229 22.47 -7.16 -10.08
N SER A 230 21.50 -7.23 -11.01
CA SER A 230 21.43 -6.31 -12.17
C SER A 230 20.09 -6.43 -12.92
N ALA A 231 19.65 -5.34 -13.55
CA ALA A 231 18.35 -5.19 -14.21
C ALA A 231 18.08 -6.10 -15.44
N ARG A 232 18.93 -7.10 -15.74
CA ARG A 232 18.85 -7.89 -16.99
C ARG A 232 18.66 -9.39 -16.84
N THR A 233 18.82 -9.97 -15.66
CA THR A 233 18.64 -11.42 -15.44
C THR A 233 17.44 -11.68 -14.53
N ARG A 234 16.58 -12.63 -14.92
CA ARG A 234 15.34 -13.00 -14.21
C ARG A 234 15.60 -13.10 -12.70
N GLN A 235 14.75 -12.44 -11.92
CA GLN A 235 14.81 -12.40 -10.45
C GLN A 235 14.71 -13.83 -9.88
N GLY A 236 15.84 -14.35 -9.38
CA GLY A 236 15.84 -15.55 -8.55
C GLY A 236 15.58 -15.17 -7.10
N TRP A 237 14.58 -15.77 -6.47
CA TRP A 237 14.46 -15.78 -5.02
C TRP A 237 15.22 -16.98 -4.48
N VAL A 238 16.04 -16.77 -3.46
CA VAL A 238 16.80 -17.86 -2.83
C VAL A 238 16.29 -18.05 -1.42
N PHE A 239 15.56 -19.14 -1.22
CA PHE A 239 15.26 -19.69 0.11
C PHE A 239 16.41 -20.57 0.57
N ARG A 240 16.73 -20.52 1.87
CA ARG A 240 17.75 -21.41 2.46
C ARG A 240 17.25 -22.05 3.73
N ALA A 241 17.31 -23.36 3.75
CA ALA A 241 17.07 -24.14 4.95
C ALA A 241 18.26 -24.01 5.92
N ALA A 242 18.01 -24.26 7.20
CA ALA A 242 19.08 -24.38 8.19
C ALA A 242 20.07 -25.47 7.76
N GLY A 243 21.37 -25.15 7.74
CA GLY A 243 22.45 -26.10 7.41
C GLY A 243 22.97 -26.09 5.97
N GLU A 244 22.41 -25.29 5.06
CA GLU A 244 22.96 -25.16 3.70
C GLU A 244 24.19 -24.21 3.66
N THR A 245 25.28 -24.65 3.03
CA THR A 245 26.63 -24.03 3.08
C THR A 245 26.83 -22.79 2.20
N GLN A 246 25.81 -22.32 1.47
CA GLN A 246 25.96 -21.18 0.59
C GLN A 246 26.13 -19.85 1.38
N PRO A 247 26.81 -18.83 0.82
CA PRO A 247 27.06 -17.53 1.50
C PRO A 247 25.76 -16.74 1.69
N LEU A 248 25.33 -16.53 2.94
CA LEU A 248 24.05 -15.90 3.29
C LEU A 248 24.00 -14.44 2.79
N VAL A 249 23.05 -14.13 1.91
CA VAL A 249 22.77 -12.75 1.54
C VAL A 249 22.05 -12.10 2.70
N GLU A 250 22.66 -11.05 3.25
CA GLU A 250 22.10 -10.34 4.39
C GLU A 250 20.97 -9.42 3.93
N ALA A 251 19.77 -9.68 4.42
CA ALA A 251 18.62 -8.82 4.23
C ALA A 251 18.17 -8.23 5.56
N SER A 252 17.73 -6.98 5.54
CA SER A 252 17.10 -6.36 6.71
C SER A 252 15.82 -7.12 7.08
N LEU A 253 15.44 -7.07 8.36
CA LEU A 253 14.19 -7.69 8.82
C LEU A 253 12.96 -7.10 8.09
N ALA A 254 13.02 -5.83 7.67
CA ALA A 254 11.96 -5.21 6.88
C ALA A 254 11.85 -5.83 5.47
N THR A 255 12.98 -6.13 4.83
CA THR A 255 13.02 -6.82 3.54
C THR A 255 12.48 -8.25 3.67
N GLU A 256 12.90 -8.96 4.72
CA GLU A 256 12.38 -10.31 5.04
C GLU A 256 10.86 -10.27 5.28
N ALA A 257 10.37 -9.29 6.05
CA ALA A 257 8.94 -9.11 6.30
C ALA A 257 8.13 -8.81 5.02
N ALA A 258 8.69 -8.05 4.08
CA ALA A 258 8.06 -7.81 2.79
C ALA A 258 7.96 -9.10 1.95
N ALA A 259 9.01 -9.93 1.96
CA ALA A 259 9.00 -11.22 1.28
C ALA A 259 7.96 -12.18 1.90
N LEU A 260 7.89 -12.26 3.23
CA LEU A 260 6.87 -13.04 3.92
C LEU A 260 5.46 -12.61 3.54
N ARG A 261 5.20 -11.29 3.56
CA ARG A 261 3.91 -10.74 3.17
C ARG A 261 3.53 -11.16 1.74
N GLN A 262 4.45 -11.03 0.78
CA GLN A 262 4.19 -11.43 -0.60
C GLN A 262 3.85 -12.92 -0.71
N ALA A 263 4.60 -13.77 -0.02
CA ALA A 263 4.36 -15.20 0.00
C ALA A 263 2.99 -15.55 0.61
N VAL A 264 2.62 -14.94 1.73
CA VAL A 264 1.33 -15.16 2.40
C VAL A 264 0.18 -14.64 1.54
N CYS A 265 0.31 -13.46 0.92
CA CYS A 265 -0.70 -12.95 -0.02
C CYS A 265 -0.90 -13.87 -1.24
N LEU A 266 0.18 -14.50 -1.72
CA LEU A 266 0.09 -15.47 -2.81
C LEU A 266 -0.59 -16.77 -2.37
N VAL A 267 -0.24 -17.32 -1.20
CA VAL A 267 -0.95 -18.47 -0.60
C VAL A 267 -2.43 -18.19 -0.49
N HIS A 268 -2.78 -17.02 0.04
CA HIS A 268 -4.16 -16.59 0.16
C HIS A 268 -4.89 -16.55 -1.18
N ALA A 269 -4.28 -15.94 -2.20
CA ALA A 269 -4.86 -15.85 -3.53
C ALA A 269 -5.09 -17.23 -4.16
N LEU A 270 -4.20 -18.20 -3.89
CA LEU A 270 -4.28 -19.54 -4.45
C LEU A 270 -5.23 -20.47 -3.69
N LEU A 271 -5.44 -20.24 -2.40
CA LEU A 271 -6.31 -21.07 -1.56
C LEU A 271 -7.72 -20.51 -1.39
N GLU A 272 -8.00 -19.32 -1.95
CA GLU A 272 -9.29 -18.64 -1.85
C GLU A 272 -9.78 -18.43 -0.40
N VAL A 273 -8.87 -18.36 0.58
CA VAL A 273 -9.22 -18.25 1.99
C VAL A 273 -8.91 -16.85 2.50
N ALA A 274 -9.93 -16.06 2.87
CA ALA A 274 -9.80 -14.68 3.36
C ALA A 274 -8.72 -14.50 4.45
N LEU A 275 -7.72 -13.63 4.31
CA LEU A 275 -6.74 -13.35 5.36
C LEU A 275 -7.49 -12.72 6.55
N PRO A 276 -7.00 -12.87 7.79
CA PRO A 276 -7.38 -11.97 8.87
C PRO A 276 -7.30 -10.52 8.36
N VAL A 277 -8.35 -9.73 8.58
CA VAL A 277 -8.55 -8.43 7.93
C VAL A 277 -7.27 -7.61 7.97
N ALA A 278 -6.73 -7.21 6.82
CA ALA A 278 -5.54 -6.38 6.77
C ALA A 278 -5.83 -5.05 7.48
N ALA A 279 -5.09 -4.76 8.54
CA ALA A 279 -5.16 -3.47 9.22
C ALA A 279 -4.22 -2.50 8.50
N SER A 280 -4.75 -1.35 8.07
CA SER A 280 -3.94 -0.27 7.47
C SER A 280 -2.83 0.22 8.41
N LYS A 281 -3.02 0.06 9.73
CA LYS A 281 -2.02 0.32 10.79
C LYS A 281 -2.14 -0.72 11.90
N SER A 282 -1.06 -1.47 12.16
CA SER A 282 -0.97 -2.40 13.30
C SER A 282 -0.03 -1.82 14.37
N TRP A 283 -0.51 -1.74 15.62
CA TRP A 283 0.20 -1.11 16.74
C TRP A 283 1.10 -2.07 17.52
N ALA A 284 1.28 -3.31 17.05
CA ALA A 284 1.94 -4.40 17.79
C ALA A 284 3.34 -4.03 18.31
N LEU A 285 4.10 -3.25 17.54
CA LEU A 285 5.49 -2.93 17.87
C LEU A 285 5.67 -1.88 18.99
N GLN A 286 4.59 -1.22 19.44
CA GLN A 286 4.65 -0.34 20.61
C GLN A 286 5.20 -1.07 21.85
N ARG A 287 4.94 -2.37 21.97
CA ARG A 287 5.44 -3.23 23.06
C ARG A 287 6.97 -3.35 23.11
N PHE A 288 7.66 -2.98 22.02
CA PHE A 288 9.12 -3.01 21.92
C PHE A 288 9.75 -1.61 21.94
N GLY A 289 8.97 -0.56 22.26
CA GLY A 289 9.46 0.82 22.33
C GLY A 289 9.65 1.51 20.97
N HIS A 290 9.20 0.90 19.87
CA HIS A 290 9.31 1.47 18.52
C HIS A 290 7.93 1.90 18.01
N ARG A 291 7.84 3.09 17.38
CA ARG A 291 6.61 3.62 16.78
C ARG A 291 6.68 3.77 15.25
N PRO A 292 6.72 2.68 14.46
CA PRO A 292 6.47 2.78 13.04
C PRO A 292 5.00 2.40 12.75
N ALA A 293 4.30 3.19 11.94
CA ALA A 293 3.01 2.78 11.38
C ALA A 293 3.26 1.68 10.35
N LEU A 294 3.46 0.44 10.79
CA LEU A 294 3.65 -0.70 9.90
C LEU A 294 2.31 -1.37 9.61
N GLN A 295 2.16 -1.79 8.36
CA GLN A 295 1.04 -2.61 7.94
C GLN A 295 1.10 -3.96 8.67
N GLY A 296 -0.06 -4.49 9.03
CA GLY A 296 -0.19 -5.76 9.72
C GLY A 296 -1.60 -6.32 9.59
N LEU A 297 -1.91 -7.33 10.40
CA LEU A 297 -3.22 -7.97 10.40
C LEU A 297 -4.02 -7.48 11.62
N ALA A 298 -5.32 -7.22 11.42
CA ALA A 298 -6.26 -6.90 12.48
C ALA A 298 -6.54 -8.19 13.25
N GLY A 299 -6.13 -8.22 14.52
CA GLY A 299 -6.19 -9.42 15.35
C GLY A 299 -4.79 -9.88 15.80
N ARG A 300 -4.67 -10.12 17.10
CA ARG A 300 -3.45 -10.70 17.69
C ARG A 300 -3.51 -12.20 17.55
N ALA A 301 -2.70 -12.78 16.68
CA ALA A 301 -2.47 -14.21 16.72
C ALA A 301 -1.63 -14.60 17.94
N LYS A 302 -1.90 -15.77 18.51
CA LYS A 302 -1.00 -16.44 19.44
C LYS A 302 0.06 -17.15 18.60
N LEU A 303 1.28 -16.63 18.69
CA LEU A 303 2.39 -17.07 17.86
C LEU A 303 3.12 -18.26 18.53
N PRO A 304 3.53 -19.30 17.78
CA PRO A 304 4.45 -20.31 18.29
C PRO A 304 5.77 -19.65 18.73
N CYS A 305 6.45 -20.13 19.78
CA CYS A 305 7.70 -19.51 20.26
C CYS A 305 7.60 -17.98 20.50
N GLN A 306 6.46 -17.50 21.00
CA GLN A 306 6.23 -16.06 21.20
C GLN A 306 7.29 -15.43 22.12
N ALA A 307 7.65 -16.07 23.24
CA ALA A 307 8.65 -15.53 24.17
C ALA A 307 10.02 -15.31 23.50
N ASP A 308 10.49 -16.30 22.73
CA ASP A 308 11.75 -16.21 21.99
C ASP A 308 11.69 -15.15 20.88
N THR A 309 10.52 -15.01 20.25
CA THR A 309 10.27 -13.97 19.24
C THR A 309 10.31 -12.57 19.85
N GLU A 310 9.69 -12.40 21.02
CA GLU A 310 9.72 -11.13 21.75
C GLU A 310 11.14 -10.79 22.20
N LEU A 311 11.90 -11.77 22.71
CA LEU A 311 13.31 -11.59 23.08
C LEU A 311 14.18 -11.22 21.87
N ALA A 312 13.96 -11.88 20.73
CA ALA A 312 14.61 -11.60 19.46
C ALA A 312 14.36 -10.17 18.99
N LEU A 313 13.10 -9.73 18.99
CA LEU A 313 12.70 -8.38 18.59
C LEU A 313 13.23 -7.32 19.56
N ARG A 314 13.17 -7.56 20.88
CA ARG A 314 13.79 -6.66 21.87
C ARG A 314 15.28 -6.52 21.63
N SER A 315 15.98 -7.63 21.42
CA SER A 315 17.43 -7.63 21.14
C SER A 315 17.78 -6.90 19.83
N TYR A 316 16.89 -6.98 18.84
CA TYR A 316 17.02 -6.29 17.56
C TYR A 316 16.83 -4.77 17.69
N PHE A 317 15.76 -4.33 18.36
CA PHE A 317 15.41 -2.92 18.46
C PHE A 317 16.16 -2.17 19.57
N LEU A 318 16.45 -2.82 20.70
CA LEU A 318 17.14 -2.20 21.85
C LEU A 318 18.66 -2.33 21.80
N GLY A 319 19.19 -3.20 20.93
CA GLY A 319 20.63 -3.27 20.71
C GLY A 319 21.15 -1.93 20.19
N ALA A 320 22.32 -1.49 20.67
CA ALA A 320 22.99 -0.21 20.32
C ALA A 320 23.22 0.05 18.81
N THR A 321 22.80 -0.86 17.95
CA THR A 321 22.91 -0.84 16.49
C THR A 321 21.56 -0.75 15.76
N GLY A 322 20.44 -0.51 16.46
CA GLY A 322 19.07 -0.52 15.90
C GLY A 322 18.84 0.43 14.71
N ALA A 323 19.70 1.42 14.49
CA ALA A 323 19.64 2.31 13.32
C ALA A 323 20.34 1.76 12.06
N GLY A 324 21.16 0.72 12.19
CA GLY A 324 22.10 0.28 11.16
C GLY A 324 21.68 -0.96 10.36
N GLY A 325 20.43 -1.10 9.93
CA GLY A 325 20.00 -2.01 8.85
C GLY A 325 20.42 -3.50 8.89
N ARG A 326 20.87 -4.03 10.04
CA ARG A 326 21.42 -5.40 10.10
C ARG A 326 20.33 -6.47 10.06
N ALA A 327 20.72 -7.66 9.65
CA ALA A 327 19.82 -8.80 9.50
C ALA A 327 19.65 -9.58 10.83
N LEU A 328 18.40 -9.91 11.21
CA LEU A 328 18.04 -10.55 12.49
C LEU A 328 18.74 -11.91 12.71
N GLY A 329 18.92 -12.70 11.64
CA GLY A 329 19.38 -14.09 11.71
C GLY A 329 20.80 -14.31 12.25
N ARG A 330 21.69 -13.31 12.26
CA ARG A 330 23.04 -13.47 12.85
C ARG A 330 22.99 -13.77 14.36
N ARG A 331 21.93 -13.39 15.06
CA ARG A 331 21.81 -13.58 16.52
C ARG A 331 20.94 -14.76 16.93
N LEU A 332 20.11 -15.29 16.02
CA LEU A 332 19.04 -16.24 16.37
C LEU A 332 19.24 -17.64 15.79
N VAL A 333 20.03 -17.76 14.73
CA VAL A 333 20.45 -19.07 14.24
C VAL A 333 21.77 -19.34 14.96
N PRO A 334 21.82 -20.32 15.89
CA PRO A 334 23.08 -20.76 16.44
C PRO A 334 23.99 -21.08 15.25
N GLN A 335 25.15 -20.43 15.15
CA GLN A 335 26.16 -20.93 14.23
C GLN A 335 26.42 -22.36 14.67
N ALA A 336 26.07 -23.33 13.84
CA ALA A 336 26.45 -24.71 14.07
C ALA A 336 27.95 -24.66 14.36
N ALA A 337 28.35 -25.06 15.57
CA ALA A 337 29.74 -25.08 15.95
C ALA A 337 30.46 -25.85 14.84
N ALA A 338 31.39 -25.18 14.16
CA ALA A 338 32.19 -25.81 13.13
C ALA A 338 32.95 -26.95 13.80
N ALA A 339 32.47 -28.18 13.57
CA ALA A 339 33.15 -29.42 13.94
C ALA A 339 34.20 -29.75 12.88
#